data_AF-A0A0F9HT17-F1
#
_entry.id   AF-A0A0F9HT17-F1
#
_cell.length_a   1.000
_cell.length_b   1.000
_cell.length_c   1.000
_cell.angle_alpha   90.00
_cell.angle_beta   90.00
_cell.angle_gamma   90.00
#
_symmetry.space_group_name_H-M   'P 1'
#
loop_
_entity.id
_entity.type
_entity.pdbx_description
1 polymer ?
#
loop_
_entity_poly.entity_id
_entity_poly.type
_entity_poly.pdbx_seq_one_letter_code
_entity_poly.pdbx_strand_id
1 'polypeptide(L)'
;MAKLSEEALTYQPPTTKNISELESVDVSTDVQQKTVGEGQDSFTYKYMTVGGEDYRVPNSVLKQLKKHLEENPKLTKFKVAKEGEGLKTEYTVIPL
;
A
#
# COMPACT_ATOMS: atom_id res chain seq x y z
N MET A 1 -11.84 4.91 29.13
CA MET A 1 -12.52 3.76 28.49
C MET A 1 -13.72 4.32 27.77
N ALA A 2 -13.72 4.31 26.43
CA ALA A 2 -14.86 4.77 25.64
C ALA A 2 -16.01 3.77 25.78
N LYS A 3 -17.26 4.24 25.71
CA LYS A 3 -18.42 3.32 25.67
C LYS A 3 -18.47 2.64 24.30
N LEU A 4 -18.93 1.40 24.26
CA LEU A 4 -19.14 0.65 23.01
C LEU A 4 -19.95 1.45 21.96
N SER A 5 -20.89 2.28 22.42
CA SER A 5 -21.68 3.17 21.57
C SER A 5 -20.85 4.29 20.92
N GLU A 6 -19.86 4.84 21.63
CA GLU A 6 -18.97 5.87 21.11
C GLU A 6 -17.99 5.26 20.10
N GLU A 7 -17.48 4.06 20.41
CA GLU A 7 -16.56 3.32 19.54
C GLU A 7 -17.26 2.87 18.24
N ALA A 8 -18.52 2.43 18.32
CA ALA A 8 -19.33 2.07 17.16
C ALA A 8 -19.67 3.26 16.25
N LEU A 9 -19.87 4.46 16.81
CA LEU A 9 -20.13 5.67 16.02
C LEU A 9 -18.88 6.17 15.29
N THR A 10 -17.70 5.93 15.86
CA THR A 10 -16.40 6.26 15.25
C THR A 10 -15.82 5.12 14.41
N TYR A 11 -16.49 3.96 14.37
CA TYR A 11 -16.00 2.80 13.65
C TYR A 11 -16.06 3.05 12.14
N GLN A 12 -14.90 3.27 11.55
CA GLN A 12 -14.72 3.18 10.10
C GLN A 12 -14.12 1.80 9.80
N PRO A 13 -14.76 0.99 8.93
CA PRO A 13 -14.14 -0.25 8.51
C PRO A 13 -12.76 0.07 7.91
N PRO A 14 -11.70 -0.67 8.27
CA PRO A 14 -10.37 -0.40 7.73
C PRO A 14 -10.38 -0.60 6.22
N THR A 15 -10.44 0.50 5.48
CA THR A 15 -10.35 0.52 4.03
C THR A 15 -8.91 0.78 3.64
N THR A 16 -8.21 -0.27 3.22
CA THR A 16 -6.88 -0.12 2.63
C THR A 16 -7.05 0.22 1.15
N LYS A 17 -6.66 1.43 0.75
CA LYS A 17 -6.64 1.89 -0.65
C LYS A 17 -5.52 1.21 -1.42
N ASN A 18 -5.48 1.34 -2.75
CA ASN A 18 -4.34 0.87 -3.55
C ASN A 18 -3.29 1.97 -3.69
N ILE A 19 -1.99 1.60 -3.61
CA ILE A 19 -0.88 2.54 -3.86
C ILE A 19 -0.97 3.24 -5.23
N SER A 20 -1.66 2.65 -6.21
CA SER A 20 -1.89 3.26 -7.53
C SER A 20 -2.82 4.47 -7.51
N GLU A 21 -3.50 4.72 -6.40
CA GLU A 21 -4.35 5.90 -6.21
C GLU A 21 -3.55 7.13 -5.75
N LEU A 22 -2.27 6.94 -5.35
CA LEU A 22 -1.38 8.03 -5.00
C LEU A 22 -0.76 8.65 -6.25
N GLU A 23 -0.82 9.99 -6.36
CA GLU A 23 -0.20 10.73 -7.47
C GLU A 23 1.34 10.61 -7.44
N SER A 24 1.91 10.56 -6.25
CA SER A 24 3.34 10.34 -6.03
C SER A 24 3.58 9.72 -4.67
N VAL A 25 4.63 8.92 -4.58
CA VAL A 25 5.06 8.19 -3.40
C VAL A 25 6.53 8.45 -3.18
N ASP A 26 6.89 8.84 -1.96
CA ASP A 26 8.28 9.02 -1.59
C ASP A 26 8.91 7.66 -1.26
N VAL A 27 10.10 7.40 -1.81
CA VAL A 27 10.86 6.17 -1.56
C VAL A 27 11.23 6.04 -0.09
N SER A 28 11.36 7.15 0.64
CA SER A 28 11.65 7.13 2.07
C SER A 28 10.44 6.85 2.95
N THR A 29 9.24 6.61 2.38
CA THR A 29 8.04 6.37 3.20
C THR A 29 8.10 5.01 3.89
N ASP A 30 7.76 4.97 5.17
CA ASP A 30 7.72 3.73 5.93
C ASP A 30 6.65 2.75 5.41
N VAL A 31 7.07 1.50 5.22
CA VAL A 31 6.19 0.40 4.84
C VAL A 31 5.96 -0.49 6.06
N GLN A 32 4.70 -0.63 6.43
CA GLN A 32 4.25 -1.49 7.51
C GLN A 32 3.69 -2.80 6.95
N GLN A 33 3.63 -3.82 7.80
CA GLN A 33 3.12 -5.14 7.47
C GLN A 33 1.97 -5.48 8.41
N LYS A 34 0.84 -5.93 7.84
CA LYS A 34 -0.33 -6.37 8.60
C LYS A 34 -0.68 -7.79 8.20
N THR A 35 -0.83 -8.64 9.20
CA THR A 35 -1.36 -9.99 9.04
C THR A 35 -2.83 -9.95 9.41
N VAL A 36 -3.69 -10.41 8.50
CA VAL A 36 -5.14 -10.55 8.72
C VAL A 36 -5.53 -12.01 8.61
N GLY A 37 -6.45 -12.47 9.45
CA GLY A 37 -6.84 -13.88 9.56
C GLY A 37 -6.08 -14.64 10.65
N GLU A 38 -6.59 -15.81 11.01
CA GLU A 38 -6.02 -16.69 12.02
C GLU A 38 -5.77 -18.08 11.41
N GLY A 39 -4.60 -18.68 11.66
CA GLY A 39 -4.25 -20.01 11.17
C GLY A 39 -3.76 -20.06 9.71
N GLN A 40 -4.16 -21.09 8.97
CA GLN A 40 -3.74 -21.33 7.57
C GLN A 40 -4.21 -20.27 6.58
N ASP A 41 -5.27 -19.52 6.93
CA ASP A 41 -5.82 -18.44 6.11
C ASP A 41 -5.24 -17.06 6.45
N SER A 42 -4.17 -17.01 7.26
CA SER A 42 -3.51 -15.75 7.58
C SER A 42 -2.85 -15.15 6.32
N PHE A 43 -3.38 -14.00 5.89
CA PHE A 43 -2.85 -13.25 4.77
C PHE A 43 -2.07 -12.05 5.28
N THR A 44 -0.80 -11.98 4.89
CA THR A 44 0.05 -10.86 5.24
C THR A 44 0.19 -9.92 4.05
N TYR A 45 -0.12 -8.64 4.25
CA TYR A 45 0.10 -7.60 3.25
C TYR A 45 0.91 -6.45 3.80
N LYS A 46 1.60 -5.78 2.88
CA LYS A 46 2.32 -4.56 3.15
C LYS A 46 1.44 -3.36 2.81
N TYR A 47 1.50 -2.34 3.65
CA TYR A 47 0.79 -1.09 3.46
C TYR A 47 1.66 0.07 3.93
N MET A 48 1.30 1.27 3.52
CA MET A 48 1.95 2.50 3.94
C MET A 48 0.87 3.52 4.29
N THR A 49 1.13 4.34 5.30
CA THR A 49 0.17 5.37 5.72
C THR A 49 0.62 6.71 5.14
N VAL A 50 -0.22 7.30 4.30
CA VAL A 50 0.02 8.61 3.67
C VAL A 50 -1.19 9.50 3.96
N GLY A 51 -0.98 10.63 4.63
CA GLY A 51 -2.08 11.55 4.97
C GLY A 51 -3.12 10.97 5.94
N GLY A 52 -2.75 9.97 6.74
CA GLY A 52 -3.67 9.27 7.65
C GLY A 52 -4.49 8.17 6.99
N GLU A 53 -4.23 7.85 5.72
CA GLU A 53 -4.89 6.77 4.99
C GLU A 53 -3.90 5.65 4.66
N ASP A 54 -4.36 4.40 4.78
CA ASP A 54 -3.55 3.22 4.49
C ASP A 54 -3.64 2.81 3.03
N TYR A 55 -2.50 2.71 2.37
CA TYR A 55 -2.36 2.30 0.99
C TYR A 55 -1.62 0.96 0.91
N ARG A 56 -2.26 -0.04 0.34
CA ARG A 56 -1.70 -1.38 0.13
C ARG A 56 -0.60 -1.30 -0.91
N VAL A 57 0.54 -1.90 -0.59
CA VAL A 57 1.71 -2.01 -1.47
C VAL A 57 1.81 -3.45 -1.99
N PRO A 58 1.49 -3.70 -3.27
CA PRO A 58 1.68 -5.02 -3.88
C PRO A 58 3.17 -5.41 -3.95
N ASN A 59 3.45 -6.71 -3.84
CA ASN A 59 4.82 -7.23 -3.98
C ASN A 59 5.42 -6.95 -5.37
N SER A 60 4.58 -6.86 -6.42
CA SER A 60 5.00 -6.49 -7.78
C SER A 60 5.61 -5.08 -7.84
N VAL A 61 5.00 -4.12 -7.13
CA VAL A 61 5.49 -2.74 -7.02
C VAL A 61 6.87 -2.72 -6.37
N LEU A 62 7.04 -3.42 -5.23
CA LEU A 62 8.34 -3.49 -4.55
C LEU A 62 9.44 -4.10 -5.43
N LYS A 63 9.10 -5.14 -6.21
CA LYS A 63 10.03 -5.78 -7.13
C LYS A 63 10.47 -4.85 -8.26
N GLN A 64 9.56 -4.03 -8.80
CA GLN A 64 9.88 -3.06 -9.84
C GLN A 64 10.65 -1.85 -9.28
N LEU A 65 10.22 -1.33 -8.12
CA LEU A 65 10.90 -0.23 -7.44
C LEU A 65 12.36 -0.59 -7.12
N LYS A 66 12.63 -1.83 -6.68
CA LYS A 66 13.99 -2.31 -6.46
C LYS A 66 14.86 -2.16 -7.72
N LYS A 67 14.36 -2.57 -8.90
CA LYS A 67 15.10 -2.42 -10.16
C LYS A 67 15.40 -0.95 -10.48
N HIS A 68 14.41 -0.07 -10.31
CA HIS A 68 14.61 1.36 -10.52
C HIS A 68 15.64 1.97 -9.56
N LEU A 69 15.69 1.50 -8.31
CA LEU A 69 16.70 1.96 -7.34
C LEU A 69 18.10 1.38 -7.62
N GLU A 70 18.18 0.17 -8.16
CA GLU A 70 19.45 -0.42 -8.63
C GLU A 70 20.01 0.36 -9.83
N GLU A 71 19.16 0.80 -10.76
CA GLU A 71 19.57 1.61 -11.93
C GLU A 71 19.76 3.10 -11.59
N ASN A 72 18.93 3.64 -10.71
CA ASN A 72 18.97 5.05 -10.27
C ASN A 72 18.82 5.15 -8.75
N PRO A 73 19.92 5.05 -7.98
CA PRO A 73 19.88 5.14 -6.52
C PRO A 73 19.50 6.52 -5.99
N LYS A 74 19.40 7.54 -6.85
CA LYS A 74 18.95 8.90 -6.49
C LYS A 74 17.44 9.09 -6.64
N LEU A 75 16.71 8.05 -7.02
CA LEU A 75 15.25 8.11 -7.13
C LEU A 75 14.65 8.40 -5.74
N THR A 76 13.95 9.51 -5.64
CA THR A 76 13.27 9.94 -4.39
C THR A 76 11.77 9.75 -4.47
N LYS A 77 11.18 9.83 -5.67
CA LYS A 77 9.73 9.72 -5.87
C LYS A 77 9.40 8.79 -7.01
N PHE A 78 8.24 8.14 -6.90
CA PHE A 78 7.68 7.34 -7.97
C PHE A 78 6.15 7.40 -7.90
N LYS A 79 5.49 7.02 -8.99
CA LYS A 79 4.06 6.75 -9.00
C LYS A 79 3.81 5.31 -9.42
N VAL A 80 2.63 4.80 -9.13
CA VAL A 80 2.22 3.45 -9.55
C VAL A 80 1.02 3.58 -10.46
N ALA A 81 1.15 3.10 -11.70
CA ALA A 81 0.01 2.88 -12.57
C ALA A 81 -0.56 1.48 -12.32
N LYS A 82 -1.90 1.38 -12.32
CA LYS A 82 -2.61 0.11 -12.28
C LYS A 82 -3.35 -0.05 -13.60
N GLU A 83 -3.14 -1.16 -14.27
CA GLU A 83 -3.81 -1.51 -15.53
C GLU A 83 -4.54 -2.85 -15.38
N GLY A 84 -5.71 -2.97 -16.01
CA GLY A 84 -6.53 -4.18 -15.96
C GLY A 84 -7.47 -4.29 -14.76
N GLU A 85 -8.26 -5.37 -14.76
CA GLU A 85 -9.31 -5.63 -13.78
C GLU A 85 -9.29 -7.11 -13.33
N GLY A 86 -9.66 -7.36 -12.07
CA GLY A 86 -9.70 -8.70 -11.50
C GLY A 86 -8.33 -9.38 -11.47
N LEU A 87 -8.26 -10.62 -11.97
CA LEU A 87 -7.04 -11.43 -12.01
C LEU A 87 -5.96 -10.91 -12.98
N LYS A 88 -6.32 -9.99 -13.88
CA LYS A 88 -5.39 -9.37 -14.85
C LYS A 88 -4.91 -7.99 -14.41
N THR A 89 -4.95 -7.72 -13.11
CA THR A 89 -4.46 -6.45 -12.57
C THR A 89 -2.93 -6.44 -12.60
N GLU A 90 -2.35 -5.53 -13.37
CA GLU A 90 -0.93 -5.25 -13.42
C GLU A 90 -0.62 -3.91 -12.75
N TYR A 91 0.50 -3.86 -12.04
CA TYR A 91 1.00 -2.65 -11.40
C TYR A 91 2.34 -2.29 -12.02
N THR A 92 2.49 -1.05 -12.45
CA THR A 92 3.69 -0.52 -13.10
C THR A 92 4.23 0.66 -12.31
N VAL A 93 5.46 0.56 -11.84
CA VAL A 93 6.17 1.65 -11.16
C VAL A 93 6.71 2.60 -12.23
N ILE A 94 6.40 3.88 -12.10
CA ILE A 94 6.87 4.93 -12.98
C ILE A 94 7.69 5.90 -12.13
N PRO A 95 9.02 5.96 -12.28
CA PRO A 95 9.85 6.92 -11.56
C PRO A 95 9.48 8.36 -11.93
N LEU A 96 9.58 9.28 -10.95
CA LEU A 96 9.29 10.71 -11.10
C LEU A 96 10.55 11.56 -10.90
#